data_AF-A0A7V9LHC5-F1
#
_entry.id   AF-A0A7V9LHC5-F1
#
_cell.length_a   1.000
_cell.length_b   1.000
_cell.length_c   1.000
_cell.angle_alpha   90.00
_cell.angle_beta   90.00
_cell.angle_gamma   90.00
#
_symmetry.space_group_name_H-M   'P 1'
#
loop_
_entity.id
_entity.type
_entity.pdbx_description
1 polymer ?
#
loop_
_entity_poly.entity_id
_entity_poly.type
_entity_poly.pdbx_seq_one_letter_code
_entity_poly.pdbx_strand_id
1 'polypeptide(L)'
;MTETEMRTEAWTCDRCAMTIRWAEGSQAPEQPDHWVKEDGGIYCLACRRERAAEAGVAHLPEDAPAADRQKLSSWARLEFEIMRDPTRPDNHIAKACRTSTPAVRKARGKLGVPPAAKYN
;
A
#
# COMPACT_ATOMS: atom_id res chain seq x y z
N MET A 1 -33.44 -8.12 23.10
CA MET A 1 -32.96 -8.48 21.75
C MET A 1 -31.76 -7.60 21.48
N THR A 2 -30.56 -8.08 21.83
CA THR A 2 -29.32 -7.35 21.58
C THR A 2 -28.95 -7.58 20.13
N GLU A 3 -29.15 -6.54 19.35
CA GLU A 3 -28.74 -6.44 17.96
C GLU A 3 -27.20 -6.41 17.93
N THR A 4 -26.60 -7.60 17.92
CA THR A 4 -25.18 -7.76 17.68
C THR A 4 -24.94 -7.40 16.22
N GLU A 5 -24.63 -6.13 15.97
CA GLU A 5 -24.04 -5.70 14.71
C GLU A 5 -22.92 -6.69 14.36
N MET A 6 -23.13 -7.45 13.30
CA MET A 6 -22.18 -8.43 12.78
C MET A 6 -21.00 -7.68 12.16
N ARG A 7 -20.17 -7.07 13.02
CA ARG A 7 -18.86 -6.54 12.66
C ARG A 7 -18.06 -7.70 12.10
N THR A 8 -17.55 -7.56 10.89
CA THR A 8 -16.80 -8.63 10.23
C THR A 8 -15.56 -8.96 11.06
N GLU A 9 -15.63 -10.05 11.84
CA GLU A 9 -14.56 -10.54 12.71
C GLU A 9 -13.33 -11.02 11.93
N ALA A 10 -13.45 -11.08 10.61
CA ALA A 10 -12.41 -11.46 9.69
C ALA A 10 -12.42 -10.57 8.46
N TRP A 11 -11.24 -10.24 7.95
CA TRP A 11 -11.07 -9.61 6.64
C TRP A 11 -10.19 -10.50 5.79
N THR A 12 -10.70 -10.91 4.63
CA THR A 12 -10.00 -11.76 3.67
C THR A 12 -9.69 -10.96 2.42
N CYS A 13 -8.45 -11.04 1.94
CA CYS A 13 -8.05 -10.35 0.72
C CYS A 13 -8.50 -11.13 -0.51
N ASP A 14 -9.21 -10.48 -1.43
CA ASP A 14 -9.75 -11.13 -2.64
C ASP A 14 -8.67 -11.57 -3.64
N ARG A 15 -7.44 -11.06 -3.52
CA ARG A 15 -6.32 -11.41 -4.41
C ARG A 15 -5.43 -12.51 -3.84
N CYS A 16 -4.99 -12.38 -2.59
CA CYS A 16 -4.05 -13.35 -1.99
C CYS A 16 -4.66 -14.31 -0.96
N ALA A 17 -5.98 -14.23 -0.72
CA ALA A 17 -6.72 -15.01 0.29
C ALA A 17 -6.21 -14.89 1.74
N MET A 18 -5.21 -14.03 2.00
CA MET A 18 -4.75 -13.74 3.36
C MET A 18 -5.92 -13.25 4.19
N THR A 19 -6.06 -13.78 5.40
CA THR A 19 -7.15 -13.43 6.31
C THR A 19 -6.57 -12.91 7.61
N ILE A 20 -7.10 -11.78 8.09
CA ILE A 20 -6.86 -11.29 9.46
C ILE A 20 -8.12 -11.47 10.28
N ARG A 21 -7.96 -11.82 11.55
CA ARG A 21 -9.06 -12.03 12.50
C ARG A 21 -8.71 -11.41 13.84
N TRP A 22 -9.73 -11.02 14.59
CA TRP A 22 -9.57 -10.53 15.95
C TRP A 22 -9.94 -11.62 16.94
N ALA A 23 -9.25 -11.61 18.09
CA ALA A 23 -9.55 -12.54 19.17
C ALA A 23 -10.97 -12.29 19.70
N GLU A 24 -11.59 -13.35 20.22
CA GLU A 24 -12.90 -13.27 20.85
C GLU A 24 -12.90 -12.22 21.98
N GLY A 25 -13.95 -11.40 22.03
CA GLY A 25 -14.05 -10.27 22.97
C GLY A 25 -13.24 -9.02 22.58
N SER A 26 -12.46 -9.06 21.49
CA SER A 26 -11.76 -7.87 20.98
C SER A 26 -12.64 -7.04 20.06
N GLN A 27 -12.52 -5.71 20.16
CA GLN A 27 -13.22 -4.82 19.25
C GLN A 27 -12.46 -4.72 17.91
N ALA A 28 -12.78 -5.64 16.99
CA ALA A 28 -12.46 -5.49 15.56
C ALA A 28 -12.93 -4.11 15.03
N PRO A 29 -12.04 -3.33 14.39
CA PRO A 29 -12.39 -2.08 13.74
C PRO A 29 -13.29 -2.34 12.53
N GLU A 30 -14.01 -1.30 12.10
CA GLU A 30 -14.82 -1.37 10.87
C GLU A 30 -13.95 -1.67 9.65
N GLN A 31 -12.75 -1.08 9.58
CA GLN A 31 -11.74 -1.35 8.56
C GLN A 31 -10.36 -1.54 9.22
N PRO A 32 -9.70 -2.69 9.00
CA PRO A 32 -8.35 -2.92 9.50
C PRO A 32 -7.33 -1.98 8.88
N ASP A 33 -6.29 -1.66 9.67
CA ASP A 33 -5.20 -0.79 9.25
C ASP A 33 -4.56 -1.28 7.95
N HIS A 34 -4.44 -0.35 7.00
CA HIS A 34 -3.82 -0.56 5.68
C HIS A 34 -4.57 -1.50 4.72
N TRP A 35 -5.74 -1.98 5.10
CA TRP A 35 -6.69 -2.63 4.20
C TRP A 35 -7.64 -1.59 3.62
N VAL A 36 -8.16 -1.85 2.41
CA VAL A 36 -9.13 -0.96 1.75
C VAL A 36 -10.16 -1.80 1.02
N LYS A 37 -11.41 -1.32 1.02
CA LYS A 37 -12.48 -1.73 0.10
C LYS A 37 -12.43 -0.84 -1.14
N GLU A 38 -12.12 -1.40 -2.30
CA GLU A 38 -11.96 -0.69 -3.58
C GLU A 38 -12.40 -1.61 -4.72
N ASP A 39 -13.01 -1.06 -5.78
CA ASP A 39 -13.52 -1.84 -6.93
C ASP A 39 -14.45 -3.00 -6.56
N GLY A 40 -15.19 -2.87 -5.45
CA GLY A 40 -16.07 -3.93 -4.94
C GLY A 40 -15.35 -5.09 -4.24
N GLY A 41 -14.03 -5.02 -4.07
CA GLY A 41 -13.22 -6.02 -3.36
C GLY A 41 -12.47 -5.48 -2.14
N ILE A 42 -11.97 -6.39 -1.31
CA ILE A 42 -11.16 -6.15 -0.13
C ILE A 42 -9.70 -6.49 -0.45
N TYR A 43 -8.81 -5.50 -0.32
CA TYR A 43 -7.40 -5.69 -0.64
C TYR A 43 -6.49 -5.36 0.55
N CYS A 44 -5.59 -6.30 0.84
CA CYS A 44 -4.52 -6.07 1.80
C CYS A 44 -3.46 -5.13 1.22
N LEU A 45 -2.67 -4.49 2.10
CA LEU A 45 -1.62 -3.57 1.69
C LEU A 45 -0.61 -4.20 0.70
N ALA A 46 -0.27 -5.47 0.88
CA ALA A 46 0.67 -6.16 0.01
C ALA A 46 0.13 -6.27 -1.43
N CYS A 47 -1.12 -6.70 -1.60
CA CYS A 47 -1.76 -6.79 -2.92
C CYS A 47 -1.93 -5.42 -3.57
N ARG A 48 -2.22 -4.37 -2.79
CA ARG A 48 -2.31 -3.00 -3.31
C ARG A 48 -0.96 -2.49 -3.83
N ARG A 49 0.14 -2.82 -3.15
CA ARG A 49 1.51 -2.51 -3.64
C ARG A 49 1.85 -3.23 -4.93
N GLU A 50 1.44 -4.50 -5.05
CA GLU A 50 1.67 -5.27 -6.27
C GLU A 50 0.84 -4.75 -7.43
N ARG A 51 -0.44 -4.42 -7.22
CA ARG A 51 -1.29 -3.75 -8.23
C ARG A 51 -0.67 -2.43 -8.70
N ALA A 52 -0.10 -1.63 -7.80
CA ALA A 52 0.62 -0.41 -8.18
C ALA A 52 1.86 -0.71 -9.04
N ALA A 53 2.64 -1.73 -8.69
CA ALA A 53 3.77 -2.19 -9.51
C ALA A 53 3.34 -2.63 -10.90
N GLU A 54 2.27 -3.41 -11.00
CA GLU A 54 1.67 -3.90 -12.25
C GLU A 54 1.20 -2.74 -13.13
N ALA A 55 0.46 -1.79 -12.56
CA ALA A 55 0.02 -0.59 -13.27
C ALA A 55 1.20 0.23 -13.81
N GLY A 56 2.30 0.32 -13.05
CA GLY A 56 3.51 1.03 -13.48
C GLY A 56 4.22 0.43 -14.69
N VAL A 57 4.01 -0.86 -14.99
CA VAL A 57 4.62 -1.55 -16.13
C VAL A 57 3.62 -1.92 -17.22
N ALA A 58 2.33 -1.63 -17.05
CA ALA A 58 1.25 -2.03 -17.96
C ALA A 58 1.44 -1.51 -19.39
N HIS A 59 2.16 -0.40 -19.57
CA HIS A 59 2.44 0.21 -20.87
C HIS A 59 3.77 -0.25 -21.50
N LEU A 60 4.57 -1.07 -20.81
CA LEU A 60 5.81 -1.58 -21.37
C LEU A 60 5.54 -2.68 -22.40
N PRO A 61 6.23 -2.67 -23.56
CA PRO A 61 6.26 -3.80 -24.48
C PRO A 61 6.63 -5.11 -23.77
N GLU A 62 6.16 -6.26 -24.25
CA GLU A 62 6.48 -7.58 -23.67
C GLU A 62 7.99 -7.90 -23.69
N ASP A 63 8.72 -7.38 -24.67
CA ASP A 63 10.17 -7.52 -24.83
C ASP A 63 10.98 -6.43 -24.10
N ALA A 64 10.34 -5.53 -23.35
CA ALA A 64 11.04 -4.49 -22.61
C ALA A 64 12.09 -5.09 -21.65
N PRO A 65 13.28 -4.48 -21.55
CA PRO A 65 14.35 -4.98 -20.67
C PRO A 65 13.88 -5.18 -19.23
N ALA A 66 14.34 -6.27 -18.61
CA ALA A 66 14.01 -6.56 -17.20
C ALA A 66 14.39 -5.41 -16.26
N ALA A 67 15.47 -4.68 -16.57
CA ALA A 67 15.90 -3.51 -15.81
C ALA A 67 14.85 -2.37 -15.84
N ASP A 68 14.20 -2.12 -16.98
CA ASP A 68 13.18 -1.09 -17.12
C ASP A 68 11.89 -1.47 -16.40
N ARG A 69 11.48 -2.74 -16.51
CA ARG A 69 10.36 -3.28 -15.72
C ARG A 69 10.60 -3.15 -14.22
N GLN A 70 11.80 -3.50 -13.76
CA GLN A 70 12.17 -3.40 -12.34
C GLN A 70 12.16 -1.94 -11.88
N LYS A 71 12.71 -1.02 -12.69
CA LYS A 71 12.74 0.41 -12.39
C LYS A 71 11.32 1.00 -12.29
N LEU A 72 10.46 0.74 -13.27
CA LEU A 72 9.10 1.29 -13.28
C LEU A 72 8.21 0.68 -12.19
N SER A 73 8.26 -0.64 -11.99
CA SER A 73 7.50 -1.28 -10.91
C SER A 73 7.96 -0.82 -9.52
N SER A 74 9.25 -0.54 -9.34
CA SER A 74 9.79 0.01 -8.08
C SER A 74 9.37 1.46 -7.88
N TRP A 75 9.37 2.25 -8.96
CA TRP A 75 8.89 3.63 -8.94
C TRP A 75 7.40 3.71 -8.59
N ALA A 76 6.56 2.90 -9.23
CA ALA A 76 5.13 2.91 -8.99
C ALA A 76 4.75 2.46 -7.56
N ARG A 77 5.48 1.48 -6.99
CA ARG A 77 5.35 1.13 -5.56
C ARG A 77 5.67 2.29 -4.63
N LEU A 78 6.71 3.05 -4.97
CA LEU A 78 7.15 4.20 -4.17
C LEU A 78 6.13 5.34 -4.23
N GLU A 79 5.62 5.64 -5.42
CA GLU A 79 4.55 6.60 -5.65
C GLU A 79 3.29 6.22 -4.87
N PHE A 80 2.87 4.95 -4.95
CA PHE A 80 1.75 4.43 -4.18
C PHE A 80 1.95 4.65 -2.67
N GLU A 81 3.12 4.33 -2.10
CA GLU A 81 3.34 4.52 -0.66
C GLU A 81 3.34 5.98 -0.23
N ILE A 82 3.87 6.89 -1.06
CA ILE A 82 3.85 8.34 -0.79
C ILE A 82 2.41 8.86 -0.84
N MET A 83 1.65 8.49 -1.86
CA MET A 83 0.26 8.96 -2.02
C MET A 83 -0.68 8.35 -0.99
N ARG A 84 -0.43 7.10 -0.58
CA ARG A 84 -1.24 6.40 0.44
C ARG A 84 -1.13 7.06 1.81
N ASP A 85 0.05 7.53 2.18
CA ASP A 85 0.29 8.23 3.44
C ASP A 85 1.35 9.34 3.23
N PRO A 86 0.93 10.52 2.77
CA PRO A 86 1.84 11.63 2.49
C PRO A 86 2.60 12.10 3.72
N THR A 87 2.03 11.90 4.91
CA THR A 87 2.63 12.28 6.19
C THR A 87 3.65 11.28 6.71
N ARG A 88 3.79 10.11 6.08
CA ARG A 88 4.71 9.06 6.51
C ARG A 88 6.17 9.51 6.38
N PRO A 89 6.99 9.34 7.44
CA PRO A 89 8.42 9.63 7.37
C PRO A 89 9.16 8.91 6.24
N ASP A 90 10.11 9.59 5.59
CA ASP A 90 10.86 9.06 4.45
C ASP A 90 11.57 7.73 4.76
N ASN A 91 12.11 7.57 5.97
CA ASN A 91 12.77 6.33 6.42
C ASN A 91 11.79 5.15 6.52
N HIS A 92 10.54 5.40 6.92
CA HIS A 92 9.51 4.37 6.99
C HIS A 92 9.04 3.96 5.59
N ILE A 93 8.87 4.92 4.68
CA ILE A 93 8.58 4.64 3.27
C ILE A 93 9.74 3.88 2.63
N ALA A 94 10.99 4.32 2.85
CA ALA A 94 12.18 3.68 2.33
C ALA A 94 12.27 2.20 2.74
N LYS A 95 12.04 1.92 4.04
CA LYS A 95 11.99 0.55 4.56
C LYS A 95 10.86 -0.27 3.94
N ALA A 96 9.66 0.29 3.83
CA ALA A 96 8.50 -0.38 3.24
C ALA A 96 8.71 -0.73 1.75
N CYS A 97 9.39 0.14 1.00
CA CYS A 97 9.69 -0.03 -0.42
C CYS A 97 11.04 -0.68 -0.72
N ARG A 98 11.81 -1.09 0.30
CA ARG A 98 13.19 -1.61 0.17
C ARG A 98 14.08 -0.71 -0.69
N THR A 99 14.01 0.60 -0.44
CA THR A 99 14.76 1.63 -1.16
C THR A 99 15.47 2.58 -0.19
N SER A 100 16.11 3.63 -0.71
CA SER A 100 16.85 4.62 0.09
C SER A 100 16.02 5.90 0.33
N THR A 101 16.29 6.61 1.43
CA THR A 101 15.61 7.88 1.73
C THR A 101 15.81 8.97 0.66
N PRO A 102 16.98 9.10 -0.02
CA PRO A 102 17.10 10.03 -1.14
C PRO A 102 16.19 9.67 -2.32
N ALA A 103 15.94 8.38 -2.58
CA ALA A 103 15.01 7.96 -3.62
C ALA A 103 13.57 8.37 -3.30
N VAL A 104 13.16 8.24 -2.02
CA VAL A 104 11.86 8.72 -1.54
C VAL A 104 11.73 10.23 -1.72
N ARG A 105 12.73 11.02 -1.34
CA ARG A 105 12.73 12.48 -1.51
C ARG A 105 12.65 12.89 -2.97
N LYS A 106 13.36 12.19 -3.85
CA LYS A 106 13.28 12.40 -5.29
C LYS A 106 11.86 12.12 -5.81
N ALA A 107 11.21 11.05 -5.34
CA ALA A 107 9.83 10.74 -5.70
C ALA A 107 8.84 11.79 -5.18
N ARG A 108 8.94 12.17 -3.90
CA ARG A 108 8.17 13.27 -3.32
C ARG A 108 8.29 14.56 -4.11
N GLY A 109 9.52 14.95 -4.49
CA GLY A 109 9.78 16.12 -5.32
C GLY A 109 9.12 16.04 -6.71
N LYS A 110 9.09 14.87 -7.34
CA LYS A 110 8.37 14.69 -8.62
C LYS A 110 6.85 14.73 -8.46
N LEU A 111 6.33 14.28 -7.32
CA LEU A 111 4.89 14.26 -7.01
C LEU A 111 4.38 15.59 -6.44
N GLY A 112 5.27 16.55 -6.17
CA GLY A 112 4.90 17.80 -5.50
C GLY A 112 4.48 17.61 -4.03
N VAL A 113 4.79 16.47 -3.42
CA VAL A 113 4.42 16.15 -2.04
C VAL A 113 5.57 16.58 -1.12
N PRO A 114 5.36 17.48 -0.15
CA PRO A 114 6.42 17.88 0.77
C PRO A 114 6.88 16.69 1.62
N PRO A 115 8.14 16.66 2.09
CA PRO A 115 8.57 15.66 3.07
C PRO A 115 7.72 15.77 4.34
N ALA A 116 7.49 14.63 4.99
CA ALA A 116 6.84 14.61 6.29
C ALA A 116 7.55 15.58 7.25
N ALA A 117 6.78 16.34 8.02
CA ALA A 117 7.34 17.19 9.07
C ALA A 117 8.24 16.33 9.96
N LYS A 118 9.47 16.80 10.22
CA LYS A 118 10.32 16.14 11.20
C LYS A 118 9.61 16.29 12.56
N TYR A 119 9.38 15.17 13.26
CA TYR A 119 9.07 15.26 14.68
C TYR A 119 10.25 15.98 15.35
N ASN A 120 9.98 17.14 15.96
CA ASN A 120 10.90 17.80 16.87
C ASN A 120 11.04 16.98 18.15
#